data_AF-A0AA37P3M4-F1
#
_entry.id   AF-A0AA37P3M4-F1
#
_cell.length_a   1.000
_cell.length_b   1.000
_cell.length_c   1.000
_cell.angle_alpha   90.00
_cell.angle_beta   90.00
_cell.angle_gamma   90.00
#
_symmetry.space_group_name_H-M   'P 1'
#
loop_
_entity.id
_entity.type
_entity.pdbx_description
1 polymer ?
#
loop_
_entity_poly.entity_id
_entity_poly.type
_entity_poly.pdbx_seq_one_letter_code
_entity_poly.pdbx_strand_id
1 'polypeptide(L)' 'MSETFIHPSSFVDDGAVIGPGCRIWHFSHIMAGDVLGPACNIGQNVMVAADVILWAVR' A
#
# COMPACT_ATOMS: atom_id res chain seq x y z
N MET A 1 -15.44 8.84 2.86
CA MET A 1 -13.99 8.48 2.85
C MET A 1 -13.91 7.01 3.23
N SER A 2 -13.40 6.16 2.35
CA SER A 2 -13.25 4.73 2.63
C SER A 2 -12.09 4.51 3.60
N GLU A 3 -12.28 3.64 4.58
CA GLU A 3 -11.20 3.18 5.46
C GLU A 3 -10.12 2.47 4.63
N THR A 4 -8.87 2.73 4.97
CA THR A 4 -7.73 1.97 4.47
C THR A 4 -7.69 0.63 5.21
N PHE A 5 -7.54 -0.45 4.45
CA PHE A 5 -7.40 -1.80 4.98
C PHE A 5 -5.96 -2.29 4.79
N ILE A 6 -5.33 -2.71 5.87
CA ILE A 6 -4.00 -3.34 5.85
C ILE A 6 -4.14 -4.68 6.55
N HIS A 7 -3.95 -5.77 5.79
CA HIS A 7 -3.99 -7.10 6.38
C HIS A 7 -2.85 -7.24 7.42
N PRO A 8 -3.09 -7.80 8.62
CA PRO A 8 -2.09 -7.89 9.70
C PRO A 8 -0.79 -8.64 9.34
N SER A 9 -0.81 -9.47 8.29
CA SER A 9 0.38 -10.16 7.79
C SER A 9 1.19 -9.36 6.76
N SER A 10 0.77 -8.13 6.45
CA SER A 10 1.50 -7.22 5.57
C SER A 10 2.45 -6.37 6.40
N PHE A 11 3.57 -5.98 5.82
CA PHE A 11 4.52 -5.08 6.44
C PHE A 11 4.53 -3.75 5.68
N VAL A 12 4.37 -2.65 6.42
CA VAL A 12 4.44 -1.29 5.88
C VAL A 12 5.53 -0.60 6.67
N ASP A 13 6.63 -0.29 6.01
CA ASP A 13 7.77 0.38 6.64
C ASP A 13 7.38 1.80 7.07
N ASP A 14 8.00 2.26 8.16
CA ASP A 14 7.90 3.66 8.56
C ASP A 14 8.38 4.58 7.43
N GLY A 15 7.55 5.57 7.09
CA GLY A 15 7.82 6.50 5.99
C GLY A 15 7.10 6.18 4.68
N ALA A 16 6.41 5.04 4.56
CA ALA A 16 5.44 4.82 3.50
C ALA A 16 4.19 5.70 3.69
N VAL A 17 3.64 6.23 2.59
CA VAL A 17 2.42 7.05 2.57
C VAL A 17 1.31 6.25 1.92
N ILE A 18 0.27 5.92 2.69
CA ILE A 18 -0.88 5.14 2.22
C ILE A 18 -2.09 6.06 2.05
N GLY A 19 -2.53 6.21 0.80
CA GLY A 19 -3.73 6.97 0.45
C GLY A 19 -5.02 6.37 1.04
N PRO A 20 -6.11 7.15 1.08
CA PRO A 20 -7.38 6.69 1.64
C PRO A 20 -8.00 5.59 0.79
N GLY A 21 -8.62 4.61 1.45
CA GLY A 21 -9.33 3.53 0.77
C GLY A 21 -8.43 2.49 0.12
N CYS A 22 -7.11 2.53 0.36
CA CYS A 22 -6.21 1.48 -0.10
C CYS A 22 -6.55 0.15 0.58
N ARG A 23 -6.33 -0.95 -0.15
CA ARG A 23 -6.41 -2.30 0.40
C ARG A 23 -5.07 -2.99 0.18
N ILE A 24 -4.42 -3.40 1.26
CA ILE A 24 -3.16 -4.13 1.25
C ILE A 24 -3.43 -5.54 1.78
N TRP A 25 -3.30 -6.53 0.90
CA TRP A 25 -3.58 -7.93 1.22
C TRP A 25 -2.34 -8.67 1.72
N HIS A 26 -2.55 -9.92 2.16
CA HIS A 26 -1.58 -10.78 2.85
C HIS A 26 -0.15 -10.74 2.31
N PHE A 27 0.82 -10.71 3.22
CA PHE A 27 2.24 -10.88 2.91
C PHE A 27 2.79 -9.87 1.91
N SER A 28 2.17 -8.70 1.82
CA SER A 28 2.70 -7.60 1.02
C SER A 28 3.71 -6.80 1.83
N HIS A 29 4.71 -6.25 1.15
CA HIS A 29 5.69 -5.33 1.74
C HIS A 29 5.63 -3.99 1.00
N ILE A 30 5.30 -2.93 1.72
CA ILE A 30 5.38 -1.55 1.25
C ILE A 30 6.59 -0.91 1.92
N MET A 31 7.56 -0.46 1.13
CA MET A 31 8.84 0.02 1.63
C MET A 31 8.79 1.51 1.98
N ALA A 32 9.77 1.96 2.78
CA ALA A 32 9.91 3.36 3.12
C ALA A 32 10.07 4.22 1.84
N GLY A 33 9.42 5.39 1.81
CA GLY A 33 9.42 6.29 0.65
C GLY A 33 8.32 6.01 -0.37
N ASP A 34 7.64 4.86 -0.29
CA ASP A 34 6.54 4.55 -1.18
C ASP A 34 5.34 5.48 -0.98
N VAL A 35 4.70 5.88 -2.08
CA VAL A 35 3.47 6.68 -2.06
C VAL A 35 2.39 5.94 -2.83
N LEU A 36 1.41 5.41 -2.09
CA LEU A 36 0.21 4.81 -2.67
C LEU A 36 -0.89 5.87 -2.73
N GLY A 37 -1.36 6.17 -3.95
CA GLY A 37 -2.52 7.01 -4.20
C GLY A 37 -3.82 6.41 -3.63
N PRO A 38 -4.93 7.18 -3.65
CA PRO A 38 -6.21 6.70 -3.13
C PRO A 38 -6.67 5.43 -3.86
N ALA A 39 -7.36 4.55 -3.14
CA ALA A 39 -7.99 3.34 -3.67
C ALA A 39 -7.05 2.31 -4.35
N CYS A 40 -5.72 2.37 -4.12
CA CYS A 40 -4.81 1.30 -4.56
C CYS A 40 -5.18 -0.06 -3.94
N ASN A 41 -5.07 -1.14 -4.73
CA ASN A 41 -5.39 -2.50 -4.30
C ASN A 41 -4.17 -3.40 -4.48
N ILE A 42 -3.44 -3.64 -3.41
CA ILE A 42 -2.17 -4.39 -3.38
C ILE A 42 -2.48 -5.85 -3.07
N GLY A 43 -2.41 -6.70 -4.10
CA GLY A 43 -2.66 -8.14 -4.01
C GLY A 43 -1.71 -8.87 -3.05
N GLN A 44 -2.03 -10.13 -2.76
CA GLN A 44 -1.22 -10.95 -1.87
C GLN A 44 0.21 -11.13 -2.41
N ASN A 45 1.20 -11.12 -1.52
CA ASN A 45 2.62 -11.36 -1.81
C ASN A 45 3.24 -10.35 -2.79
N VAL A 46 2.75 -9.10 -2.77
CA VAL A 46 3.30 -8.01 -3.59
C VAL A 46 4.33 -7.23 -2.79
N MET A 47 5.45 -6.92 -3.43
CA MET A 47 6.44 -5.97 -2.94
C MET A 47 6.32 -4.67 -3.74
N VAL A 48 6.18 -3.54 -3.06
CA VAL A 48 6.44 -2.23 -3.64
C VAL A 48 7.85 -1.85 -3.21
N ALA A 49 8.74 -1.67 -4.19
CA ALA A 49 10.13 -1.35 -3.92
C ALA A 49 10.26 0.14 -3.56
N ALA A 50 11.23 0.47 -2.70
CA ALA A 50 11.42 1.81 -2.15
C ALA A 50 11.38 2.93 -3.21
N ASP A 51 10.85 4.08 -2.79
CA ASP A 51 10.70 5.31 -3.56
C ASP A 51 9.77 5.19 -4.79
N VAL A 52 8.76 4.31 -4.74
CA VAL A 52 7.77 4.16 -5.82
C VAL A 52 6.51 4.98 -5.57
N ILE A 53 6.03 5.66 -6.62
CA ILE A 53 4.71 6.29 -6.64
C ILE A 53 3.75 5.40 -7.41
N LEU A 54 2.73 4.88 -6.72
CA LEU A 54 1.67 4.05 -7.29
C LEU A 54 0.35 4.83 -7.31
N TRP A 55 -0.30 4.95 -8.47
CA TRP A 55 -1.58 5.65 -8.59
C TRP A 55 -2.67 4.72 -9.12
N ALA A 56 -3.82 4.66 -8.44
CA ALA A 56 -5.00 4.01 -8.99
C ALA A 56 -5.65 4.94 -10.03
N VAL A 57 -5.85 4.45 -11.25
CA VAL A 57 -6.35 5.25 -12.38
C VAL A 57 -7.85 5.07 -12.63
N ARG A 58 -8.57 4.37 -11.75
CA ARG A 58 -10.01 4.09 -11.91
C ARG A 58 -10.72 3.99 -10.57
#